data_AF-A0A6N7B2B1-F1
#
_entry.id   AF-A0A6N7B2B1-F1
#
_cell.length_a   1.000
_cell.length_b   1.000
_cell.length_c   1.000
_cell.angle_alpha   90.00
_cell.angle_beta   90.00
_cell.angle_gamma   90.00
#
_symmetry.space_group_name_H-M   'P 1'
#
loop_
_entity.id
_entity.type
_entity.pdbx_description
1 polymer ?
#
loop_
_entity_poly.entity_id
_entity_poly.type
_entity_poly.pdbx_seq_one_letter_code
_entity_poly.pdbx_strand_id
1 'polypeptide(L)'
;MEKSTTRRPRETIAEIGLRLLRERRQTVHYKDFVDFILRERNEIDKATPEIIAHVLTQINLDARFIHMGKGVWGLKDWAPATLKATLHVLPGDREYQPKHEDYIFDEEDTDSPDDESELLVPVDDDEEEFDEDVDPIDEEIEEEEEEDDDTPGANRRRRR
;
A
#
# COMPACT_ATOMS: atom_id res chain seq x y z
N MET A 1 -2.90 40.19 -6.72
CA MET A 1 -3.48 38.93 -7.22
C MET A 1 -2.75 37.80 -6.51
N GLU A 2 -3.24 37.46 -5.32
CA GLU A 2 -2.71 36.36 -4.53
C GLU A 2 -2.96 35.06 -5.27
N LYS A 3 -1.89 34.38 -5.67
CA LYS A 3 -1.99 32.99 -6.12
C LYS A 3 -2.24 32.18 -4.86
N SER A 4 -3.50 31.83 -4.62
CA SER A 4 -3.88 30.89 -3.59
C SER A 4 -3.17 29.56 -3.88
N THR A 5 -2.05 29.33 -3.18
CA THR A 5 -1.36 28.05 -3.16
C THR A 5 -2.23 27.09 -2.37
N THR A 6 -3.30 26.58 -2.99
CA THR A 6 -4.03 25.42 -2.50
C THR A 6 -3.03 24.27 -2.47
N ARG A 7 -2.49 23.98 -1.28
CA ARG A 7 -1.67 22.79 -1.02
C ARG A 7 -2.56 21.60 -1.31
N ARG A 8 -2.39 20.97 -2.48
CA ARG A 8 -3.07 19.71 -2.77
C ARG A 8 -2.66 18.72 -1.68
N PRO A 9 -3.60 17.97 -1.08
CA PRO A 9 -3.25 16.93 -0.12
C PRO A 9 -2.25 15.97 -0.77
N ARG A 10 -1.32 15.41 0.02
CA ARG A 10 -0.42 14.36 -0.48
C ARG A 10 -1.29 13.24 -1.01
N GLU A 11 -1.16 12.95 -2.31
CA GLU A 11 -1.95 11.93 -2.99
C GLU A 11 -1.62 10.56 -2.36
N THR A 12 -2.64 9.76 -2.05
CA THR A 12 -2.42 8.42 -1.48
C THR A 12 -1.92 7.46 -2.56
N ILE A 13 -1.32 6.33 -2.17
CA ILE A 13 -0.88 5.29 -3.12
C ILE A 13 -2.04 4.84 -4.03
N ALA A 14 -3.23 4.69 -3.45
CA ALA A 14 -4.41 4.30 -4.18
C ALA A 14 -4.87 5.39 -5.17
N GLU A 15 -4.83 6.67 -4.80
CA GLU A 15 -5.15 7.75 -5.74
C GLU A 15 -4.14 7.83 -6.90
N ILE A 16 -2.85 7.68 -6.62
CA ILE A 16 -1.79 7.59 -7.65
C ILE A 16 -2.06 6.41 -8.59
N GLY A 17 -2.33 5.23 -8.04
CA GLY A 17 -2.63 4.03 -8.81
C GLY A 17 -3.88 4.19 -9.69
N LEU A 18 -4.94 4.80 -9.16
CA LEU A 18 -6.19 5.06 -9.88
C LEU A 18 -5.94 6.02 -11.05
N ARG A 19 -5.20 7.10 -10.82
CA ARG A 19 -4.84 8.08 -11.85
C ARG A 19 -4.01 7.44 -12.96
N LEU A 20 -2.97 6.68 -12.61
CA LEU A 20 -2.12 5.96 -13.58
C LEU A 20 -2.91 5.01 -14.48
N LEU A 21 -3.83 4.23 -13.90
CA LEU A 21 -4.71 3.34 -14.67
C LEU A 21 -5.67 4.12 -15.56
N ARG A 22 -6.25 5.22 -15.07
CA ARG A 22 -7.17 6.07 -15.85
C ARG A 22 -6.47 6.77 -17.02
N GLU A 23 -5.26 7.27 -16.82
CA GLU A 23 -4.47 7.93 -17.86
C GLU A 23 -4.07 6.95 -18.95
N ARG A 24 -3.64 5.74 -18.58
CA ARG A 24 -3.21 4.71 -19.54
C ARG A 24 -4.37 4.00 -20.22
N ARG A 25 -5.57 4.00 -19.63
CA ARG A 25 -6.78 3.32 -20.13
C ARG A 25 -6.57 1.84 -20.47
N GLN A 26 -5.64 1.19 -19.79
CA GLN A 26 -5.29 -0.21 -20.02
C GLN A 26 -4.94 -0.89 -18.70
N THR A 27 -5.04 -2.21 -18.71
CA THR A 27 -4.55 -3.05 -17.61
C THR A 27 -3.02 -3.11 -17.62
N VAL A 28 -2.43 -3.29 -16.44
CA VAL A 28 -0.97 -3.32 -16.25
C VAL A 28 -0.58 -4.52 -15.42
N HIS A 29 0.62 -5.06 -15.65
CA HIS A 29 1.17 -6.10 -14.80
C HIS A 29 1.60 -5.49 -13.45
N TYR A 30 1.47 -6.25 -12.36
CA TYR A 30 1.67 -5.74 -10.99
C TYR A 30 3.08 -5.15 -10.79
N LYS A 31 4.10 -5.76 -11.41
CA LYS A 31 5.48 -5.25 -11.34
C LYS A 31 5.58 -3.84 -11.91
N ASP A 32 5.12 -3.66 -13.14
CA ASP A 32 5.12 -2.36 -13.80
C ASP A 32 4.25 -1.36 -13.03
N PHE A 33 3.13 -1.84 -12.47
CA PHE A 33 2.23 -0.99 -11.71
C PHE A 33 2.87 -0.43 -10.45
N VAL A 34 3.53 -1.28 -9.66
CA VAL A 34 4.32 -0.86 -8.49
C VAL A 34 5.42 0.10 -8.92
N ASP A 35 6.16 -0.21 -9.98
CA ASP A 35 7.23 0.67 -10.49
C ASP A 35 6.69 2.05 -10.90
N PHE A 36 5.53 2.12 -11.57
CA PHE A 36 4.92 3.39 -11.94
C PHE A 36 4.52 4.23 -10.72
N ILE A 37 3.99 3.59 -9.68
CA ILE A 37 3.62 4.26 -8.43
C ILE A 37 4.88 4.78 -7.71
N LEU A 38 5.93 3.97 -7.63
CA LEU A 38 7.19 4.37 -6.99
C LEU A 38 7.90 5.50 -7.76
N ARG A 39 7.85 5.48 -9.09
CA ARG A 39 8.36 6.59 -9.92
C ARG A 39 7.60 7.88 -9.67
N GLU A 40 6.28 7.84 -9.59
CA GLU A 40 5.46 9.01 -9.30
C GLU A 40 5.75 9.61 -7.92
N ARG A 41 6.10 8.75 -6.96
CA ARG A 41 6.51 9.15 -5.61
C ARG A 41 7.98 9.56 -5.50
N ASN A 42 8.75 9.48 -6.59
CA ASN A 42 10.19 9.73 -6.59
C ASN A 42 10.97 8.79 -5.63
N GLU A 43 10.44 7.56 -5.44
CA GLU A 43 10.93 6.54 -4.50
C GLU A 43 11.43 5.27 -5.23
N ILE A 44 11.57 5.29 -6.55
CA ILE A 44 11.96 4.11 -7.34
C ILE A 44 13.33 3.55 -6.94
N ASP A 45 14.27 4.43 -6.57
CA ASP A 45 15.62 4.02 -6.12
C ASP A 45 15.61 3.37 -4.74
N LYS A 46 14.49 3.52 -4.00
CA LYS A 46 14.25 2.92 -2.68
C LYS A 46 13.34 1.69 -2.78
N ALA A 47 13.27 1.03 -3.93
CA ALA A 47 12.40 -0.14 -4.12
C ALA A 47 12.87 -1.36 -3.29
N THR A 48 12.64 -1.34 -1.98
CA THR A 48 12.88 -2.46 -1.07
C THR A 48 11.64 -3.37 -1.02
N PRO A 49 11.79 -4.64 -0.58
CA PRO A 49 10.66 -5.54 -0.39
C PRO A 49 9.57 -4.97 0.55
N GLU A 50 9.96 -4.22 1.60
CA GLU A 50 8.97 -3.61 2.52
C GLU A 50 8.14 -2.54 1.82
N ILE A 51 8.78 -1.68 1.01
CA ILE A 51 8.09 -0.62 0.26
C ILE A 51 7.16 -1.21 -0.79
N ILE A 52 7.59 -2.26 -1.49
CA ILE A 52 6.75 -2.97 -2.47
C ILE A 52 5.54 -3.61 -1.76
N ALA A 53 5.76 -4.27 -0.62
CA ALA A 53 4.68 -4.86 0.17
C ALA A 53 3.69 -3.80 0.66
N HIS A 54 4.18 -2.64 1.09
CA HIS A 54 3.35 -1.52 1.50
C HIS A 54 2.47 -1.01 0.34
N VAL A 55 3.04 -0.81 -0.85
CA VAL A 55 2.29 -0.40 -2.05
C VAL A 55 1.19 -1.42 -2.39
N LEU A 56 1.56 -2.70 -2.45
CA LEU A 56 0.60 -3.78 -2.75
C LEU A 56 -0.50 -3.87 -1.70
N THR A 57 -0.20 -3.67 -0.42
CA THR A 57 -1.18 -3.66 0.66
C THR A 57 -2.18 -2.52 0.47
N GLN A 58 -1.70 -1.31 0.18
CA GLN A 58 -2.56 -0.15 -0.07
C GLN A 58 -3.47 -0.34 -1.30
N ILE A 59 -2.95 -0.97 -2.36
CA ILE A 59 -3.74 -1.30 -3.56
C ILE A 59 -4.78 -2.38 -3.24
N ASN A 60 -4.40 -3.43 -2.52
CA ASN A 60 -5.29 -4.55 -2.19
C ASN A 60 -6.45 -4.15 -1.28
N LEU A 61 -6.24 -3.16 -0.40
CA LEU A 61 -7.29 -2.62 0.48
C LEU A 61 -8.30 -1.74 -0.26
N ASP A 62 -7.98 -1.28 -1.48
CA ASP A 62 -8.85 -0.39 -2.23
C ASP A 62 -9.72 -1.18 -3.24
N ALA A 63 -11.04 -1.18 -2.98
CA ALA A 63 -12.03 -1.93 -3.76
C ALA A 63 -12.25 -1.42 -5.20
N ARG A 64 -11.63 -0.31 -5.61
CA ARG A 64 -11.69 0.21 -6.99
C ARG A 64 -10.78 -0.55 -7.93
N PHE A 65 -9.74 -1.19 -7.41
CA PHE A 65 -8.85 -2.04 -8.19
C PHE A 65 -9.41 -3.46 -8.29
N ILE A 66 -9.12 -4.13 -9.41
CA ILE A 66 -9.47 -5.54 -9.60
C ILE A 66 -8.27 -6.29 -10.17
N HIS A 67 -8.01 -7.46 -9.60
CA HIS A 67 -7.06 -8.42 -10.14
C HIS A 67 -7.72 -9.24 -11.23
N MET A 68 -7.23 -9.14 -12.47
CA MET A 68 -7.77 -9.85 -13.64
C MET A 68 -7.09 -11.20 -13.90
N GLY A 69 -6.19 -11.62 -13.00
CA GLY A 69 -5.41 -12.85 -13.09
C GLY A 69 -4.04 -12.65 -13.73
N LYS A 70 -3.14 -13.63 -13.53
CA LYS A 70 -1.76 -13.63 -14.08
C LYS A 70 -0.96 -12.37 -13.74
N GLY A 71 -1.18 -11.78 -12.57
CA GLY A 71 -0.46 -10.55 -12.19
C GLY A 71 -1.03 -9.29 -12.83
N VAL A 72 -2.13 -9.35 -13.57
CA VAL A 72 -2.71 -8.20 -14.27
C VAL A 72 -3.71 -7.46 -13.38
N TRP A 73 -3.54 -6.15 -13.29
CA TRP A 73 -4.36 -5.23 -12.53
C TRP A 73 -5.11 -4.26 -13.44
N GLY A 74 -6.31 -3.89 -13.04
CA GLY A 74 -7.10 -2.86 -13.69
C GLY A 74 -8.14 -2.26 -12.75
N LEU A 75 -9.05 -1.47 -13.31
CA LEU A 75 -10.14 -0.85 -12.56
C LEU A 75 -11.39 -1.72 -12.60
N LYS A 76 -12.13 -1.75 -11.49
CA LYS A 76 -13.43 -2.41 -11.36
C LYS A 76 -14.42 -1.90 -12.41
N ASP A 77 -14.31 -0.63 -12.81
CA ASP A 77 -15.15 -0.03 -13.86
C ASP A 77 -15.03 -0.79 -15.19
N TRP A 78 -13.83 -1.28 -15.51
CA TRP A 78 -13.53 -2.02 -16.74
C TRP A 78 -13.98 -3.48 -16.70
N ALA A 79 -14.30 -4.02 -15.51
CA ALA A 79 -14.71 -5.40 -15.39
C ALA A 79 -16.06 -5.63 -16.10
N PRO A 80 -16.22 -6.71 -16.89
CA PRO A 80 -17.51 -7.12 -17.41
C PRO A 80 -18.51 -7.33 -16.27
N ALA A 81 -19.79 -7.06 -16.52
CA ALA A 81 -20.85 -7.11 -15.51
C ALA A 81 -20.92 -8.44 -14.75
N THR A 82 -20.51 -9.54 -15.40
CA THR A 82 -20.45 -10.89 -14.82
C THR A 82 -19.45 -11.02 -13.67
N LEU A 83 -18.30 -10.33 -13.72
CA LEU A 83 -17.30 -10.33 -12.64
C LEU A 83 -17.67 -9.38 -11.49
N LYS A 84 -18.51 -8.37 -11.77
CA LYS A 84 -18.99 -7.44 -10.74
C LYS A 84 -19.95 -8.12 -9.75
N ALA A 85 -20.72 -9.11 -10.20
CA ALA A 85 -21.67 -9.85 -9.36
C ALA A 85 -20.98 -10.79 -8.35
N THR A 86 -19.86 -11.43 -8.72
CA THR A 86 -19.12 -12.35 -7.83
C THR A 86 -18.29 -11.63 -6.77
N LEU A 87 -17.91 -10.36 -6.99
CA LEU A 87 -17.19 -9.57 -6.00
C LEU A 87 -18.09 -9.09 -4.83
N HIS A 88 -19.41 -9.08 -5.05
CA HIS A 88 -20.43 -8.72 -4.06
C HIS A 88 -21.14 -9.93 -3.47
N VAL A 89 -20.50 -11.11 -3.42
CA VAL A 89 -20.99 -12.18 -2.54
C VAL A 89 -20.67 -11.74 -1.12
N LEU A 90 -21.67 -11.16 -0.44
CA LEU A 90 -21.57 -10.87 0.98
C LEU A 90 -21.27 -12.18 1.72
N PRO A 91 -20.42 -12.15 2.77
CA PRO A 91 -20.27 -13.29 3.67
C PRO A 91 -21.63 -13.52 4.36
N GLY A 92 -22.47 -14.37 3.75
CA GLY A 92 -23.86 -14.60 4.15
C GLY A 92 -24.75 -15.15 3.04
N ASP A 93 -24.47 -14.88 1.75
CA ASP A 93 -25.33 -15.33 0.64
C ASP A 93 -25.01 -16.74 0.14
N ARG A 94 -23.95 -17.37 0.67
CA ARG A 94 -23.77 -18.81 0.55
C ARG A 94 -24.43 -19.45 1.76
N GLU A 95 -25.69 -19.84 1.61
CA GLU A 95 -26.30 -20.80 2.53
C GLU A 95 -25.39 -22.03 2.60
N TYR A 96 -24.78 -22.25 3.77
CA TYR A 96 -24.02 -23.46 4.05
C TYR A 96 -25.00 -24.63 3.93
N GLN A 97 -24.80 -25.46 2.90
CA GLN A 97 -25.51 -26.72 2.76
C GLN A 97 -24.62 -27.82 3.34
N PRO A 98 -24.85 -28.26 4.59
CA PRO A 98 -24.10 -29.37 5.16
C PRO A 98 -24.33 -30.61 4.28
N LYS A 99 -23.24 -31.22 3.82
CA LYS A 99 -23.32 -32.53 3.19
C LYS A 99 -23.35 -33.59 4.29
N HIS A 100 -24.08 -34.68 4.07
CA HIS A 100 -24.22 -35.77 5.05
C HIS A 100 -22.86 -36.38 5.49
N GLU A 101 -21.82 -36.17 4.71
CA GLU A 101 -20.44 -36.61 4.94
C GLU A 101 -19.67 -35.76 5.99
N ASP A 102 -20.17 -34.58 6.36
CA ASP A 102 -19.56 -33.72 7.39
C ASP A 102 -19.99 -34.11 8.83
N TYR A 103 -20.96 -35.02 8.97
CA TYR A 103 -21.35 -35.59 10.28
C TYR A 103 -20.46 -36.78 10.65
N ILE A 104 -19.21 -36.50 11.04
CA ILE A 104 -18.37 -37.47 11.76
C ILE A 104 -18.64 -37.27 13.25
N PHE A 105 -19.63 -37.98 13.79
CA PHE A 105 -19.86 -38.07 15.23
C PHE A 105 -19.02 -39.25 15.73
N ASP A 106 -17.80 -38.96 16.20
CA ASP A 106 -16.95 -39.96 16.85
C ASP A 106 -17.47 -40.13 18.29
N GLU A 107 -18.24 -41.19 18.54
CA GLU A 107 -18.88 -41.47 19.85
C GLU A 107 -17.89 -42.03 20.89
N GLU A 108 -16.58 -41.89 20.68
CA GLU A 108 -15.54 -42.50 21.53
C GLU A 108 -14.57 -41.50 22.17
N ASP A 109 -15.00 -40.26 22.44
CA ASP A 109 -14.24 -39.35 23.32
C ASP A 109 -15.07 -38.95 24.55
N THR A 110 -15.37 -39.97 25.37
CA THR A 110 -15.64 -39.79 26.80
C THR A 110 -14.29 -39.91 27.51
N ASP A 111 -13.59 -38.79 27.71
CA ASP A 111 -12.59 -38.67 28.76
C ASP A 111 -12.88 -37.45 29.65
N SER A 112 -12.64 -37.67 30.93
CA SER A 112 -13.22 -36.99 32.10
C SER A 112 -12.87 -35.49 32.23
N PRO A 113 -13.75 -34.64 32.80
CA PRO A 113 -13.36 -33.33 33.29
C PRO A 113 -12.62 -33.45 34.64
N ASP A 114 -11.29 -33.51 34.59
CA ASP A 114 -10.38 -33.29 35.72
C ASP A 114 -9.61 -31.99 35.39
N ASP A 115 -10.14 -30.85 35.83
CA ASP A 115 -9.59 -30.08 36.96
C ASP A 115 -8.09 -29.79 36.82
N GLU A 116 -7.73 -28.70 36.12
CA GLU A 116 -6.64 -27.79 36.53
C GLU A 116 -6.94 -26.39 35.98
N SER A 117 -7.75 -25.65 36.73
CA SER A 117 -7.77 -24.18 36.65
C SER A 117 -6.49 -23.63 37.26
N GLU A 118 -5.36 -23.65 36.53
CA GLU A 118 -4.13 -22.98 36.96
C GLU A 118 -3.91 -21.65 36.21
N LEU A 119 -4.29 -20.59 36.92
CA LEU A 119 -3.58 -19.32 37.08
C LEU A 119 -3.12 -18.58 35.81
N LEU A 120 -3.97 -17.66 35.35
CA LEU A 120 -3.52 -16.52 34.54
C LEU A 120 -2.58 -15.67 35.41
N VAL A 121 -1.27 -15.86 35.28
CA VAL A 121 -0.30 -14.88 35.79
C VAL A 121 -0.59 -13.57 35.06
N PRO A 122 -0.91 -12.47 35.77
CA PRO A 122 -0.93 -11.16 35.13
C PRO A 122 0.45 -10.95 34.52
N VAL A 123 0.50 -10.72 33.21
CA VAL A 123 1.68 -10.15 32.59
C VAL A 123 1.80 -8.78 33.22
N ASP A 124 2.83 -8.61 34.05
CA ASP A 124 3.26 -7.31 34.53
C ASP A 124 3.38 -6.41 33.30
N ASP A 125 2.58 -5.36 33.30
CA ASP A 125 2.67 -4.25 32.36
C ASP A 125 3.89 -3.43 32.81
N ASP A 126 5.08 -4.01 32.66
CA ASP A 126 6.31 -3.25 32.58
C ASP A 126 6.22 -2.46 31.27
N GLU A 127 5.51 -1.32 31.33
CA GLU A 127 5.71 -0.19 30.46
C GLU A 127 7.21 0.12 30.48
N GLU A 128 7.93 -0.45 29.52
CA GLU A 128 9.28 0.00 29.19
C GLU A 128 9.09 1.42 28.62
N GLU A 129 9.14 2.40 29.53
CA GLU A 129 9.22 3.83 29.24
C GLU A 129 10.39 4.00 28.29
N PHE A 130 10.07 4.11 27.00
CA PHE A 130 11.04 4.38 25.96
C PHE A 130 11.48 5.83 26.20
N ASP A 131 12.56 6.00 26.98
CA ASP A 131 13.19 7.30 27.22
C ASP A 131 13.44 7.97 25.86
N GLU A 132 12.58 8.94 25.52
CA GLU A 132 12.64 9.74 24.30
C GLU A 132 13.69 10.85 24.43
N ASP A 133 14.86 10.53 25.00
CA ASP A 133 16.04 11.40 24.99
C ASP A 133 17.04 10.87 23.97
N VAL A 134 16.61 10.75 22.71
CA VAL A 134 17.53 10.75 21.59
C VAL A 134 17.92 12.20 21.36
N ASP A 135 19.11 12.57 21.84
CA ASP A 135 19.74 13.87 21.56
C ASP A 135 19.57 14.19 20.06
N PRO A 136 19.05 15.39 19.69
CA PRO A 136 19.03 15.79 18.31
C PRO A 136 20.47 15.79 17.81
N ILE A 137 20.73 14.95 16.81
CA ILE A 137 21.99 14.95 16.07
C ILE A 137 22.12 16.35 15.46
N ASP A 138 22.97 17.16 16.08
CA ASP A 138 23.45 18.44 15.60
C ASP A 138 24.38 18.15 14.42
N GLU A 139 23.79 17.83 13.27
CA GLU A 139 24.49 17.93 11.99
C GLU A 139 24.40 19.39 11.53
N GLU A 140 25.37 20.17 12.01
CA GLU A 140 25.89 21.37 11.38
C GLU A 140 26.09 21.05 9.88
N ILE A 141 25.10 21.39 9.05
CA ILE A 141 25.28 21.37 7.60
C ILE A 141 26.17 22.59 7.31
N GLU A 142 27.47 22.35 7.15
CA GLU A 142 28.40 23.32 6.62
C GLU A 142 27.88 23.84 5.27
N GLU A 143 27.65 25.14 5.22
CA GLU A 143 27.35 25.90 4.02
C GLU A 143 28.56 25.82 3.08
N GLU A 144 28.47 25.03 2.01
CA GLU A 144 29.28 25.29 0.82
C GLU A 144 28.51 26.27 -0.07
N GLU A 145 28.77 27.56 0.14
CA GLU A 145 28.56 28.62 -0.83
C GLU A 145 29.46 28.34 -2.05
N GLU A 146 28.94 27.68 -3.07
CA GLU A 146 29.60 27.67 -4.38
C GLU A 146 29.29 29.00 -5.11
N GLU A 147 30.38 29.75 -5.20
CA GLU A 147 30.61 31.08 -5.75
C GLU A 147 30.08 31.28 -7.18
N ASP A 148 29.54 32.48 -7.43
CA ASP A 148 29.19 33.06 -8.73
C ASP A 148 30.28 32.83 -9.81
N ASP A 149 29.97 32.08 -10.88
CA ASP A 149 30.63 32.27 -12.19
C ASP A 149 29.72 33.10 -13.11
N ASP A 150 29.78 34.42 -12.91
CA ASP A 150 29.40 35.41 -13.90
C ASP A 150 30.39 35.37 -15.07
N THR A 151 30.09 34.57 -16.10
CA THR A 151 30.69 34.77 -17.43
C THR A 151 29.67 35.38 -18.41
N PRO A 152 29.63 36.73 -18.58
CA PRO A 152 28.93 37.38 -19.67
C PRO A 152 29.84 37.39 -20.91
N GLY A 153 29.95 36.23 -21.55
CA GLY A 153 30.89 35.97 -22.65
C GLY A 153 30.27 35.90 -24.04
N ALA A 154 29.86 37.05 -24.58
CA ALA A 154 29.92 37.38 -26.02
C ALA A 154 29.35 36.40 -27.07
N ASN A 155 28.15 36.76 -27.57
CA ASN A 155 27.94 37.17 -28.98
C ASN A 155 28.48 36.24 -30.10
N ARG A 156 27.59 35.63 -30.91
CA ARG A 156 27.45 35.91 -32.37
C ARG A 156 26.60 34.89 -33.16
N ARG A 157 25.59 35.47 -33.84
CA ARG A 157 25.10 35.16 -35.20
C ARG A 157 23.96 34.15 -35.37
N ARG A 158 22.74 34.70 -35.29
CA ARG A 158 21.70 34.43 -36.27
C ARG A 158 22.13 34.99 -37.64
N ARG A 159 22.03 34.15 -38.68
CA ARG A 159 21.97 34.39 -40.16
C ARG A 159 22.42 33.05 -40.78
N ARG A 160 21.69 32.36 -41.64
CA ARG A 160 20.67 32.74 -42.61
C ARG A 160 19.83 31.51 -42.92
#